data_AF-A0A9E3M9S1-F1
#
_entry.id   AF-A0A9E3M9S1-F1
#
_cell.length_a   1.000
_cell.length_b   1.000
_cell.length_c   1.000
_cell.angle_alpha   90.00
_cell.angle_beta   90.00
_cell.angle_gamma   90.00
#
_symmetry.space_group_name_H-M   'P 1'
#
loop_
_entity.id
_entity.type
_entity.pdbx_description
1 polymer ?
#
loop_
_entity_poly.entity_id
_entity_poly.type
_entity_poly.pdbx_seq_one_letter_code
_entity_poly.pdbx_strand_id
1 'polypeptide(L)'
;MTNRKIILLLFVLFSCGLSVNSTSGLGMEGFGDRPVEISCEWYDGVAAVAKSTGRVYSVWVNGGEIFCFESNTKTFNEVLRKFASISAPQRCLIIRSEVGIGTSFERKEIPCDWKLSIIGGIHRSVLIHEKGMKAKELYPSITVFLGSGNIKLDELDVPAGIDVTISESIKADANLLKVVNEIDKWRQAEEKWRAFVEPYIEKIRKEDSEPRIDCVEIRSELISEKLSKHRIYAIETRKFLRPSLFAVSMEGEITDISKPGHVSFLKEQNILVSDSDAAISATRLFEELSAASKTVFDLKFNTANFKILDKRLYQSFYQDADWHYSAEKQEKIWIVKKIYVGKKDCLAYASKLEIVLDEKDRFQGIWRKPW
;
A
#
# COMPACT_ATOMS: atom_id res chain seq x y z
N MET A 1 58.89 -23.54 49.75
CA MET A 1 58.60 -22.44 48.79
C MET A 1 58.01 -22.92 47.45
N THR A 2 57.77 -24.22 47.25
CA THR A 2 57.38 -24.80 45.95
C THR A 2 55.87 -24.75 45.65
N ASN A 3 55.01 -24.78 46.68
CA ASN A 3 53.54 -24.83 46.49
C ASN A 3 52.90 -23.50 46.06
N ARG A 4 53.53 -22.35 46.31
CA ARG A 4 52.99 -21.03 45.89
C ARG A 4 53.08 -20.79 44.38
N LYS A 5 54.07 -21.39 43.71
CA LYS A 5 54.26 -21.23 42.26
C LYS A 5 53.28 -22.06 41.44
N ILE A 6 52.87 -23.22 41.94
CA ILE A 6 51.89 -24.11 41.28
C ILE A 6 50.47 -23.52 41.35
N ILE A 7 50.09 -22.93 42.49
CA ILE A 7 48.77 -22.28 42.64
C ILE A 7 48.66 -21.04 41.74
N LEU A 8 49.73 -20.25 41.59
CA LEU A 8 49.72 -19.09 40.68
C LEU A 8 49.62 -19.51 39.21
N LEU A 9 50.27 -20.60 38.81
CA LEU A 9 50.23 -21.10 37.43
C LEU A 9 48.83 -21.65 37.06
N LEU A 10 48.17 -22.33 38.01
CA LEU A 10 46.80 -22.82 37.84
C LEU A 10 45.79 -21.66 37.78
N PHE A 11 46.00 -20.58 38.53
CA PHE A 11 45.14 -19.39 38.47
C PHE A 11 45.25 -18.66 37.12
N VAL A 12 46.46 -18.55 36.56
CA VAL A 12 46.70 -17.94 35.24
C VAL A 12 46.06 -18.78 34.12
N LEU A 13 46.19 -20.11 34.17
CA LEU A 13 45.56 -21.02 33.20
C LEU A 13 44.03 -20.98 33.30
N PHE A 14 43.47 -20.84 34.50
CA PHE A 14 42.02 -20.71 34.69
C PHE A 14 41.48 -19.35 34.20
N SER A 15 42.24 -18.26 34.34
CA SER A 15 41.86 -16.94 33.83
C SER A 15 41.93 -16.81 32.29
N CYS A 16 42.81 -17.57 31.62
CA CYS A 16 42.87 -17.61 30.15
C CYS A 16 41.86 -18.58 29.51
N GLY A 17 41.36 -19.57 30.26
CA GLY A 17 40.42 -20.58 29.74
C GLY A 17 38.94 -20.16 29.71
N LEU A 18 38.56 -19.05 30.35
CA LEU A 18 37.16 -18.65 30.54
C LEU A 18 36.72 -17.43 29.72
N SER A 19 37.60 -16.87 28.88
CA SER A 19 37.23 -15.82 27.93
C SER A 19 37.25 -16.36 26.51
N VAL A 20 36.34 -17.31 26.23
CA VAL A 20 35.77 -17.41 24.87
C VAL A 20 34.91 -16.16 24.71
N ASN A 21 35.57 -15.01 24.54
CA ASN A 21 34.93 -13.80 24.09
C ASN A 21 34.35 -14.17 22.73
N SER A 22 33.03 -14.30 22.66
CA SER A 22 32.30 -14.30 21.40
C SER A 22 32.81 -13.09 20.63
N THR A 23 33.73 -13.31 19.69
CA THR A 23 34.12 -12.27 18.75
C THR A 23 32.84 -11.95 18.01
N SER A 24 32.20 -10.83 18.38
CA SER A 24 31.01 -10.35 17.71
C SER A 24 31.35 -10.25 16.23
N GLY A 25 30.79 -11.17 15.44
CA GLY A 25 31.05 -11.20 14.01
C GLY A 25 30.66 -9.85 13.42
N LEU A 26 31.49 -9.34 12.51
CA LEU A 26 31.16 -8.13 11.72
C LEU A 26 30.00 -8.37 10.72
N GLY A 27 29.46 -9.58 10.72
CA GLY A 27 28.25 -9.95 10.01
C GLY A 27 27.61 -11.20 10.59
N MET A 28 26.32 -11.36 10.33
CA MET A 28 25.53 -12.54 10.65
C MET A 28 24.67 -12.89 9.45
N GLU A 29 24.44 -14.17 9.22
CA GLU A 29 23.49 -14.65 8.22
C GLU A 29 22.51 -15.67 8.81
N GLY A 30 21.33 -15.74 8.21
CA GLY A 30 20.27 -16.65 8.59
C GLY A 30 19.60 -17.23 7.35
N PHE A 31 19.35 -18.54 7.37
CA PHE A 31 18.62 -19.22 6.31
C PHE A 31 17.18 -19.51 6.74
N GLY A 32 16.25 -19.41 5.79
CA GLY A 32 14.83 -19.62 6.00
C GLY A 32 14.16 -18.50 6.80
N ASP A 33 13.18 -18.88 7.62
CA ASP A 33 12.28 -17.98 8.33
C ASP A 33 12.71 -17.67 9.78
N ARG A 34 14.00 -17.88 10.12
CA ARG A 34 14.55 -17.61 11.47
C ARG A 34 14.09 -16.29 12.07
N PRO A 35 13.79 -16.22 13.38
CA PRO A 35 13.26 -15.00 14.01
C PRO A 35 14.05 -13.73 13.66
N VAL A 36 13.32 -12.65 13.39
CA VAL A 36 13.91 -11.32 13.14
C VAL A 36 14.24 -10.67 14.47
N GLU A 37 15.53 -10.39 14.69
CA GLU A 37 15.96 -9.47 15.72
C GLU A 37 15.69 -8.03 15.24
N ILE A 38 14.94 -7.27 16.02
CA ILE A 38 14.58 -5.89 15.65
C ILE A 38 15.70 -4.97 16.14
N SER A 39 16.32 -4.25 15.21
CA SER A 39 17.25 -3.17 15.56
C SER A 39 16.49 -1.93 16.02
N CYS A 40 17.02 -1.23 17.03
CA CYS A 40 16.47 0.04 17.51
C CYS A 40 16.59 1.18 16.49
N GLU A 41 17.39 0.99 15.43
CA GLU A 41 17.60 1.98 14.36
C GLU A 41 16.60 1.87 13.22
N TRP A 42 15.75 0.85 13.22
CA TRP A 42 14.75 0.66 12.18
C TRP A 42 13.63 1.69 12.27
N TYR A 43 13.14 2.14 11.12
CA TYR A 43 11.89 2.88 11.05
C TYR A 43 10.71 2.01 11.52
N ASP A 44 9.73 2.63 12.16
CA ASP A 44 8.49 1.96 12.57
C ASP A 44 7.83 1.30 11.36
N GLY A 45 7.39 0.05 11.54
CA GLY A 45 6.76 -0.76 10.50
C GLY A 45 7.72 -1.65 9.70
N VAL A 46 9.04 -1.38 9.69
CA VAL A 46 10.02 -2.20 8.96
C VAL A 46 9.97 -3.67 9.40
N ALA A 47 9.84 -3.90 10.71
CA ALA A 47 9.74 -5.26 11.25
C ALA A 47 8.54 -6.06 10.71
N ALA A 48 7.43 -5.41 10.37
CA ALA A 48 6.27 -6.09 9.79
C ALA A 48 6.54 -6.58 8.35
N VAL A 49 7.39 -5.87 7.60
CA VAL A 49 7.83 -6.28 6.26
C VAL A 49 8.89 -7.38 6.36
N ALA A 50 9.89 -7.22 7.21
CA ALA A 50 10.96 -8.19 7.43
C ALA A 50 10.46 -9.55 7.96
N LYS A 51 9.33 -9.56 8.67
CA LYS A 51 8.63 -10.77 9.17
C LYS A 51 7.58 -11.32 8.20
N SER A 52 7.53 -10.84 6.96
CA SER A 52 6.62 -11.39 5.96
C SER A 52 6.93 -12.86 5.67
N THR A 53 5.91 -13.60 5.26
CA THR A 53 6.04 -15.01 4.89
C THR A 53 6.91 -15.18 3.65
N GLY A 54 7.52 -16.36 3.49
CA GLY A 54 8.34 -16.68 2.33
C GLY A 54 9.80 -16.20 2.40
N ARG A 55 10.30 -15.81 3.59
CA ARG A 55 11.72 -15.50 3.73
C ARG A 55 12.56 -16.76 3.55
N VAL A 56 13.56 -16.66 2.68
CA VAL A 56 14.51 -17.74 2.40
C VAL A 56 15.91 -17.44 2.93
N TYR A 57 16.24 -16.17 3.15
CA TYR A 57 17.56 -15.75 3.62
C TYR A 57 17.55 -14.36 4.24
N SER A 58 18.47 -14.10 5.16
CA SER A 58 18.76 -12.79 5.72
C SER A 58 20.25 -12.64 5.99
N VAL A 59 20.76 -11.44 5.81
CA VAL A 59 22.14 -11.10 6.15
C VAL A 59 22.20 -9.72 6.77
N TRP A 60 22.99 -9.61 7.83
CA TRP A 60 23.36 -8.36 8.49
C TRP A 60 24.87 -8.19 8.39
N VAL A 61 25.35 -7.03 7.94
CA VAL A 61 26.78 -6.68 7.91
C VAL A 61 26.92 -5.20 8.25
N ASN A 62 27.57 -4.90 9.38
CA ASN A 62 27.90 -3.52 9.80
C ASN A 62 26.72 -2.53 9.77
N GLY A 63 25.51 -3.00 10.09
CA GLY A 63 24.28 -2.21 10.08
C GLY A 63 23.53 -2.21 8.74
N GLY A 64 24.09 -2.79 7.67
CA GLY A 64 23.34 -3.10 6.46
C GLY A 64 22.61 -4.43 6.60
N GLU A 65 21.31 -4.44 6.35
CA GLU A 65 20.48 -5.64 6.44
C GLU A 65 19.78 -5.91 5.12
N ILE A 66 19.84 -7.16 4.68
CA ILE A 66 19.13 -7.62 3.49
C ILE A 66 18.35 -8.88 3.86
N PHE A 67 17.06 -8.88 3.52
CA PHE A 67 16.18 -10.04 3.63
C PHE A 67 15.75 -10.46 2.22
N CYS A 68 15.90 -11.73 1.88
CA CYS A 68 15.51 -12.30 0.59
C CYS A 68 14.27 -13.19 0.76
N PHE A 69 13.32 -13.07 -0.17
CA PHE A 69 12.03 -13.74 -0.09
C PHE A 69 11.63 -14.37 -1.42
N GLU A 70 10.90 -15.48 -1.33
CA GLU A 70 10.15 -16.08 -2.43
C GLU A 70 8.65 -15.81 -2.21
N SER A 71 7.95 -15.38 -3.27
CA SER A 71 6.52 -15.07 -3.18
C SER A 71 5.87 -14.93 -4.56
N ASN A 72 4.54 -14.98 -4.60
CA ASN A 72 3.75 -14.62 -5.78
C ASN A 72 3.26 -13.17 -5.75
N THR A 73 2.71 -12.67 -6.87
CA THR A 73 2.17 -11.30 -6.99
C THR A 73 1.22 -10.93 -5.84
N LYS A 74 0.26 -11.82 -5.49
CA LYS A 74 -0.74 -11.54 -4.45
C LYS A 74 -0.08 -11.25 -3.10
N THR A 75 0.84 -12.12 -2.69
CA THR A 75 1.57 -11.98 -1.42
C THR A 75 2.48 -10.76 -1.45
N PHE A 76 3.13 -10.50 -2.59
CA PHE A 76 3.99 -9.33 -2.73
C PHE A 76 3.21 -8.00 -2.67
N ASN A 77 1.99 -7.93 -3.23
CA ASN A 77 1.13 -6.75 -3.09
C ASN A 77 0.72 -6.49 -1.62
N GLU A 78 0.57 -7.53 -0.80
CA GLU A 78 0.39 -7.36 0.65
C GLU A 78 1.64 -6.79 1.33
N VAL A 79 2.83 -7.22 0.90
CA VAL A 79 4.12 -6.69 1.35
C VAL A 79 4.26 -5.22 0.97
N LEU A 80 3.93 -4.83 -0.26
CA LEU A 80 3.96 -3.43 -0.71
C LEU A 80 3.05 -2.54 0.14
N ARG A 81 1.87 -3.01 0.54
CA ARG A 81 0.99 -2.29 1.48
C ARG A 81 1.64 -2.07 2.84
N LYS A 82 2.25 -3.11 3.43
CA LYS A 82 2.99 -2.98 4.70
C LYS A 82 4.17 -2.00 4.55
N PHE A 83 4.89 -2.09 3.43
CA PHE A 83 6.04 -1.26 3.13
C PHE A 83 5.65 0.22 3.00
N ALA A 84 4.54 0.53 2.34
CA ALA A 84 3.99 1.88 2.24
C ALA A 84 3.67 2.52 3.60
N SER A 85 3.35 1.71 4.61
CA SER A 85 3.04 2.17 5.97
C SER A 85 4.27 2.43 6.86
N ILE A 86 5.49 2.14 6.38
CA ILE A 86 6.72 2.39 7.15
C ILE A 86 6.90 3.90 7.37
N SER A 87 7.33 4.33 8.56
CA SER A 87 7.47 5.74 8.92
C SER A 87 8.65 6.47 8.23
N ALA A 88 9.40 5.78 7.37
CA ALA A 88 10.55 6.32 6.67
C ALA A 88 10.16 7.52 5.77
N PRO A 89 11.01 8.55 5.65
CA PRO A 89 10.75 9.67 4.74
C PRO A 89 10.60 9.25 3.28
N GLN A 90 11.37 8.23 2.87
CA GLN A 90 11.33 7.66 1.53
C GLN A 90 11.22 6.13 1.62
N ARG A 91 10.60 5.54 0.60
CA ARG A 91 10.40 4.10 0.44
C ARG A 91 10.58 3.81 -1.03
N CYS A 92 11.63 3.08 -1.39
CA CYS A 92 11.94 2.83 -2.80
C CYS A 92 11.53 1.41 -3.20
N LEU A 93 10.77 1.26 -4.28
CA LEU A 93 10.56 0.00 -4.98
C LEU A 93 11.44 -0.01 -6.24
N ILE A 94 12.39 -0.91 -6.30
CA ILE A 94 13.29 -1.13 -7.43
C ILE A 94 12.78 -2.35 -8.19
N ILE A 95 12.40 -2.17 -9.45
CA ILE A 95 11.92 -3.27 -10.31
C ILE A 95 13.04 -3.67 -11.24
N ARG A 96 13.28 -4.98 -11.33
CA ARG A 96 14.36 -5.59 -12.10
C ARG A 96 13.87 -6.76 -12.93
N SER A 97 14.38 -6.92 -14.16
CA SER A 97 13.95 -8.01 -15.06
C SER A 97 14.70 -9.31 -14.87
N GLU A 98 15.88 -9.29 -14.25
CA GLU A 98 16.67 -10.49 -14.00
C GLU A 98 16.06 -11.39 -12.91
N VAL A 99 16.61 -12.59 -12.77
CA VAL A 99 16.33 -13.49 -11.65
C VAL A 99 17.02 -12.96 -10.39
N GLY A 100 16.29 -12.89 -9.28
CA GLY A 100 16.84 -12.45 -8.01
C GLY A 100 17.68 -13.54 -7.36
N ILE A 101 18.91 -13.18 -6.98
CA ILE A 101 19.85 -14.09 -6.31
C ILE A 101 20.45 -13.38 -5.09
N GLY A 102 20.21 -13.91 -3.90
CA GLY A 102 20.98 -13.64 -2.69
C GLY A 102 22.26 -14.48 -2.65
N THR A 103 23.26 -14.03 -1.89
CA THR A 103 24.54 -14.73 -1.77
C THR A 103 24.91 -14.87 -0.30
N SER A 104 25.19 -16.11 0.13
CA SER A 104 25.67 -16.40 1.49
C SER A 104 27.12 -15.97 1.68
N PHE A 105 27.59 -15.94 2.93
CA PHE A 105 29.00 -15.74 3.26
C PHE A 105 29.90 -16.81 2.63
N GLU A 106 29.38 -18.03 2.46
CA GLU A 106 30.04 -19.14 1.75
C GLU A 106 29.84 -19.11 0.23
N ARG A 107 29.30 -18.00 -0.31
CA ARG A 107 29.02 -17.80 -1.75
C ARG A 107 28.00 -18.77 -2.34
N LYS A 108 27.12 -19.34 -1.51
CA LYS A 108 25.98 -20.10 -2.01
C LYS A 108 24.95 -19.13 -2.59
N GLU A 109 24.48 -19.42 -3.79
CA GLU A 109 23.38 -18.70 -4.43
C GLU A 109 22.04 -19.10 -3.81
N ILE A 110 21.20 -18.10 -3.57
CA ILE A 110 19.89 -18.25 -2.94
C ILE A 110 18.87 -17.54 -3.82
N PRO A 111 18.10 -18.27 -4.63
CA PRO A 111 17.03 -17.67 -5.44
C PRO A 111 16.06 -16.87 -4.57
N CYS A 112 15.57 -15.75 -5.10
CA CYS A 112 14.54 -14.95 -4.46
C CYS A 112 13.76 -14.13 -5.49
N ASP A 113 12.49 -13.88 -5.21
CA ASP A 113 11.62 -13.03 -6.04
C ASP A 113 11.73 -11.56 -5.63
N TRP A 114 12.07 -11.26 -4.38
CA TRP A 114 12.33 -9.89 -3.93
C TRP A 114 13.25 -9.82 -2.71
N LYS A 115 13.82 -8.63 -2.48
CA LYS A 115 14.68 -8.29 -1.36
C LYS A 115 14.18 -7.06 -0.63
N LEU A 116 14.24 -7.06 0.70
CA LEU A 116 14.15 -5.86 1.52
C LEU A 116 15.57 -5.47 1.97
N SER A 117 15.98 -4.25 1.69
CA SER A 117 17.24 -3.67 2.14
C SER A 117 16.98 -2.57 3.17
N ILE A 118 17.66 -2.64 4.31
CA ILE A 118 17.59 -1.67 5.41
C ILE A 118 19.01 -1.24 5.74
N ILE A 119 19.21 0.06 5.96
CA ILE A 119 20.52 0.64 6.15
C ILE A 119 20.56 1.36 7.51
N GLY A 120 21.43 0.88 8.39
CA GLY A 120 21.72 1.41 9.72
C GLY A 120 23.22 1.41 10.02
N GLY A 121 23.56 1.72 11.27
CA GLY A 121 24.88 1.59 11.85
C GLY A 121 26.02 2.25 11.06
N ILE A 122 27.11 1.51 10.93
CA ILE A 122 28.33 1.95 10.25
C ILE A 122 28.05 2.16 8.75
N HIS A 123 27.31 1.25 8.11
CA HIS A 123 26.98 1.34 6.69
C HIS A 123 26.24 2.65 6.38
N ARG A 124 25.26 3.03 7.22
CA ARG A 124 24.57 4.32 7.09
C ARG A 124 25.52 5.50 7.23
N SER A 125 26.42 5.45 8.20
CA SER A 125 27.41 6.52 8.44
C SER A 125 28.35 6.71 7.25
N VAL A 126 28.82 5.61 6.65
CA VAL A 126 29.66 5.64 5.45
C VAL A 126 28.89 6.23 4.26
N LEU A 127 27.66 5.79 4.03
CA LEU A 127 26.83 6.32 2.94
C LEU A 127 26.56 7.82 3.09
N ILE A 128 26.33 8.31 4.31
CA ILE A 128 26.19 9.75 4.58
C ILE A 128 27.48 10.49 4.27
N HIS A 129 28.64 9.93 4.62
CA HIS A 129 29.93 10.56 4.35
C HIS A 129 30.21 10.66 2.84
N GLU A 130 29.94 9.59 2.09
CA GLU A 130 30.25 9.49 0.66
C GLU A 130 29.24 10.24 -0.22
N LYS A 131 27.94 10.13 0.09
CA LYS A 131 26.84 10.58 -0.78
C LYS A 131 25.96 11.65 -0.16
N GLY A 132 26.18 11.99 1.11
CA GLY A 132 25.41 12.98 1.85
C GLY A 132 24.08 12.45 2.40
N MET A 133 23.45 13.26 3.27
CA MET A 133 22.19 12.95 3.97
C MET A 133 20.96 12.76 3.07
N LYS A 134 21.08 13.07 1.77
CA LYS A 134 19.99 12.97 0.78
C LYS A 134 20.09 11.73 -0.11
N ALA A 135 21.07 10.87 0.11
CA ALA A 135 21.22 9.64 -0.66
C ALA A 135 19.98 8.74 -0.48
N LYS A 136 19.40 8.28 -1.60
CA LYS A 136 18.18 7.45 -1.59
C LYS A 136 18.44 6.10 -0.89
N GLU A 137 19.69 5.65 -0.96
CA GLU A 137 20.19 4.42 -0.35
C GLU A 137 20.18 4.47 1.18
N LEU A 138 19.95 5.63 1.81
CA LEU A 138 19.81 5.72 3.27
C LEU A 138 18.46 5.23 3.78
N TYR A 139 17.49 5.02 2.90
CA TYR A 139 16.13 4.64 3.26
C TYR A 139 15.83 3.18 2.91
N PRO A 140 14.84 2.56 3.58
CA PRO A 140 14.40 1.22 3.23
C PRO A 140 14.03 1.11 1.76
N SER A 141 14.44 0.02 1.13
CA SER A 141 14.09 -0.28 -0.26
C SER A 141 13.68 -1.72 -0.44
N ILE A 142 12.73 -1.95 -1.34
CA ILE A 142 12.39 -3.28 -1.85
C ILE A 142 12.93 -3.37 -3.26
N THR A 143 13.65 -4.45 -3.58
CA THR A 143 13.98 -4.80 -4.97
C THR A 143 13.16 -6.03 -5.36
N VAL A 144 12.35 -5.92 -6.40
CA VAL A 144 11.58 -7.05 -6.97
C VAL A 144 12.19 -7.50 -8.28
N PHE A 145 12.28 -8.82 -8.46
CA PHE A 145 12.89 -9.49 -9.58
C PHE A 145 11.82 -10.23 -10.38
N LEU A 146 11.65 -9.87 -11.64
CA LEU A 146 10.61 -10.43 -12.51
C LEU A 146 11.07 -11.68 -13.27
N GLY A 147 12.38 -11.98 -13.27
CA GLY A 147 12.96 -13.05 -14.09
C GLY A 147 12.47 -14.46 -13.74
N SER A 148 11.97 -14.69 -12.53
CA SER A 148 11.36 -15.97 -12.14
C SER A 148 9.95 -16.17 -12.70
N GLY A 149 9.26 -15.10 -13.08
CA GLY A 149 7.86 -15.11 -13.50
C GLY A 149 6.84 -15.28 -12.36
N ASN A 150 7.27 -15.39 -11.10
CA ASN A 150 6.37 -15.57 -9.95
C ASN A 150 5.60 -14.28 -9.59
N ILE A 151 6.21 -13.13 -9.86
CA ILE A 151 5.62 -11.81 -9.67
C ILE A 151 5.44 -11.17 -11.04
N LYS A 152 4.21 -10.77 -11.34
CA LYS A 152 3.83 -10.17 -12.62
C LYS A 152 3.72 -8.66 -12.49
N LEU A 153 4.41 -7.93 -13.38
CA LEU A 153 4.50 -6.48 -13.32
C LEU A 153 3.15 -5.78 -13.52
N ASP A 154 2.34 -6.28 -14.45
CA ASP A 154 1.01 -5.77 -14.79
C ASP A 154 -0.04 -6.01 -13.69
N GLU A 155 0.26 -6.88 -12.73
CA GLU A 155 -0.58 -7.15 -11.55
C GLU A 155 -0.06 -6.47 -10.27
N LEU A 156 1.02 -5.68 -10.35
CA LEU A 156 1.54 -4.97 -9.17
C LEU A 156 0.63 -3.80 -8.76
N ASP A 157 0.16 -3.84 -7.52
CA ASP A 157 -0.58 -2.75 -6.87
C ASP A 157 0.41 -1.96 -6.01
N VAL A 158 1.07 -0.95 -6.60
CA VAL A 158 2.04 -0.10 -5.90
C VAL A 158 1.30 1.01 -5.14
N PRO A 159 1.32 1.02 -3.80
CA PRO A 159 0.67 2.07 -3.04
C PRO A 159 1.31 3.45 -3.22
N ALA A 160 0.52 4.49 -2.96
CA ALA A 160 1.00 5.87 -2.98
C ALA A 160 2.13 6.07 -1.96
N GLY A 161 3.04 7.01 -2.26
CA GLY A 161 4.18 7.31 -1.39
C GLY A 161 5.32 6.27 -1.41
N ILE A 162 5.32 5.34 -2.37
CA ILE A 162 6.49 4.54 -2.74
C ILE A 162 7.09 5.11 -4.02
N ASP A 163 8.39 5.42 -3.97
CA ASP A 163 9.16 5.83 -5.12
C ASP A 163 9.53 4.61 -5.96
N VAL A 164 9.12 4.58 -7.22
CA VAL A 164 9.43 3.46 -8.12
C VAL A 164 10.65 3.78 -8.97
N THR A 165 11.63 2.87 -8.97
CA THR A 165 12.80 2.89 -9.85
C THR A 165 12.81 1.63 -10.70
N ILE A 166 13.01 1.77 -12.00
CA ILE A 166 13.01 0.64 -12.94
C ILE A 166 14.40 0.49 -13.56
N SER A 167 14.92 -0.73 -13.58
CA SER A 167 16.22 -1.03 -14.20
C SER A 167 16.20 -0.77 -15.71
N GLU A 168 17.36 -0.45 -16.29
CA GLU A 168 17.48 -0.22 -17.73
C GLU A 168 17.09 -1.44 -18.57
N SER A 169 17.32 -2.64 -18.05
CA SER A 169 16.97 -3.90 -18.69
C SER A 169 15.45 -4.06 -18.93
N ILE A 170 14.61 -3.43 -18.10
CA ILE A 170 13.15 -3.42 -18.28
C ILE A 170 12.74 -2.47 -19.39
N LYS A 171 13.48 -1.36 -19.60
CA LYS A 171 13.14 -0.36 -20.61
C LYS A 171 13.21 -0.90 -22.04
N ALA A 172 13.91 -2.02 -22.24
CA ALA A 172 13.99 -2.72 -23.53
C ALA A 172 12.76 -3.59 -23.84
N ASP A 173 11.95 -3.93 -22.83
CA ASP A 173 10.72 -4.72 -23.02
C ASP A 173 9.51 -3.78 -23.21
N ALA A 174 8.90 -3.83 -24.40
CA ALA A 174 7.80 -2.94 -24.77
C ALA A 174 6.55 -3.11 -23.90
N ASN A 175 6.27 -4.33 -23.40
CA ASN A 175 5.11 -4.58 -22.54
C ASN A 175 5.37 -4.01 -21.15
N LEU A 176 6.57 -4.23 -20.60
CA LEU A 176 6.93 -3.67 -19.30
C LEU A 176 7.03 -2.15 -19.36
N LEU A 177 7.53 -1.58 -20.48
CA LEU A 177 7.62 -0.14 -20.69
C LEU A 177 6.24 0.54 -20.64
N LYS A 178 5.17 -0.13 -21.08
CA LYS A 178 3.81 0.39 -20.94
C LYS A 178 3.42 0.55 -19.46
N VAL A 179 3.64 -0.48 -18.64
CA VAL A 179 3.34 -0.43 -17.20
C VAL A 179 4.19 0.62 -16.49
N VAL A 180 5.46 0.73 -16.85
CA VAL A 180 6.37 1.77 -16.37
C VAL A 180 5.84 3.17 -16.65
N ASN A 181 5.38 3.42 -17.88
CA ASN A 181 4.82 4.70 -18.27
C ASN A 181 3.53 5.01 -17.49
N GLU A 182 2.69 4.00 -17.21
CA GLU A 182 1.50 4.18 -16.37
C GLU A 182 1.86 4.52 -14.91
N ILE A 183 2.86 3.87 -14.34
CA ILE A 183 3.38 4.19 -12.99
C ILE A 183 3.90 5.64 -12.94
N ASP A 184 4.69 6.06 -13.94
CA ASP A 184 5.25 7.41 -13.95
C ASP A 184 4.16 8.48 -14.13
N LYS A 185 3.16 8.22 -14.98
CA LYS A 185 1.98 9.09 -15.09
C LYS A 185 1.25 9.24 -13.75
N TRP A 186 1.04 8.14 -13.03
CA TRP A 186 0.41 8.20 -11.72
C TRP A 186 1.24 8.99 -10.69
N ARG A 187 2.57 8.86 -10.72
CA ARG A 187 3.46 9.68 -9.90
C ARG A 187 3.30 11.16 -10.20
N GLN A 188 3.30 11.55 -11.47
CA GLN A 188 3.10 12.94 -11.89
C GLN A 188 1.71 13.47 -11.51
N ALA A 189 0.67 12.64 -11.65
CA ALA A 189 -0.69 12.97 -11.23
C ALA A 189 -0.79 13.19 -9.72
N GLU A 190 -0.11 12.35 -8.91
CA GLU A 190 -0.05 12.51 -7.46
C GLU A 190 0.70 13.79 -7.05
N GLU A 191 1.79 14.13 -7.74
CA GLU A 191 2.50 15.41 -7.52
C GLU A 191 1.60 16.61 -7.79
N LYS A 192 0.82 16.60 -8.89
CA LYS A 192 -0.18 17.63 -9.19
C LYS A 192 -1.27 17.70 -8.13
N TRP A 193 -1.79 16.55 -7.70
CA TRP A 193 -2.77 16.47 -6.62
C TRP A 193 -2.24 17.08 -5.32
N ARG A 194 -1.01 16.74 -4.92
CA ARG A 194 -0.36 17.30 -3.72
C ARG A 194 -0.22 18.82 -3.82
N ALA A 195 0.25 19.32 -4.97
CA ALA A 195 0.38 20.75 -5.20
C ALA A 195 -0.97 21.50 -5.15
N PHE A 196 -2.04 20.87 -5.63
CA PHE A 196 -3.40 21.41 -5.55
C PHE A 196 -3.96 21.39 -4.12
N VAL A 197 -3.77 20.28 -3.40
CA VAL A 197 -4.46 20.02 -2.14
C VAL A 197 -3.76 20.63 -0.92
N GLU A 198 -2.44 20.74 -0.92
CA GLU A 198 -1.69 21.19 0.26
C GLU A 198 -2.04 22.63 0.68
N PRO A 199 -2.13 23.63 -0.23
CA PRO A 199 -2.54 24.98 0.16
C PRO A 199 -3.97 25.02 0.73
N TYR A 200 -4.85 24.15 0.21
CA TYR A 200 -6.23 24.04 0.67
C TYR A 200 -6.30 23.42 2.08
N ILE A 201 -5.60 22.30 2.31
CA ILE A 201 -5.51 21.67 3.63
C ILE A 201 -4.90 22.62 4.65
N GLU A 202 -3.80 23.31 4.30
CA GLU A 202 -3.13 24.23 5.22
C GLU A 202 -4.03 25.41 5.61
N LYS A 203 -4.85 25.90 4.67
CA LYS A 203 -5.87 26.90 4.97
C LYS A 203 -6.89 26.36 5.97
N ILE A 204 -7.41 25.15 5.77
CA ILE A 204 -8.39 24.56 6.69
C ILE A 204 -7.77 24.30 8.07
N ARG A 205 -6.55 23.73 8.14
CA ARG A 205 -5.81 23.51 9.40
C ARG A 205 -5.70 24.80 10.21
N LYS A 206 -5.41 25.94 9.55
CA LYS A 206 -5.35 27.27 10.18
C LYS A 206 -6.72 27.75 10.65
N GLU A 207 -7.75 27.65 9.81
CA GLU A 207 -9.12 28.08 10.16
C GLU A 207 -9.72 27.26 11.32
N ASP A 208 -9.48 25.95 11.33
CA ASP A 208 -10.12 25.02 12.25
C ASP A 208 -9.26 24.70 13.50
N SER A 209 -8.02 25.19 13.55
CA SER A 209 -7.04 24.88 14.61
C SER A 209 -6.84 23.37 14.82
N GLU A 210 -7.03 22.59 13.76
CA GLU A 210 -6.94 21.13 13.76
C GLU A 210 -5.82 20.69 12.81
N PRO A 211 -4.60 20.40 13.31
CA PRO A 211 -3.47 20.03 12.47
C PRO A 211 -3.64 18.66 11.80
N ARG A 212 -4.59 17.84 12.25
CA ARG A 212 -4.81 16.47 11.77
C ARG A 212 -5.63 16.36 10.48
N ILE A 213 -6.13 17.47 9.94
CA ILE A 213 -6.84 17.45 8.66
C ILE A 213 -5.87 16.98 7.57
N ASP A 214 -6.26 15.96 6.82
CA ASP A 214 -5.46 15.37 5.75
C ASP A 214 -6.36 14.98 4.56
N CYS A 215 -5.72 14.60 3.45
CA CYS A 215 -6.37 13.94 2.33
C CYS A 215 -6.19 12.42 2.43
N VAL A 216 -7.20 11.70 1.95
CA VAL A 216 -7.30 10.25 2.09
C VAL A 216 -7.61 9.67 0.73
N GLU A 217 -6.74 8.81 0.22
CA GLU A 217 -7.04 8.04 -0.99
C GLU A 217 -8.04 6.93 -0.68
N ILE A 218 -9.16 6.88 -1.39
CA ILE A 218 -10.19 5.85 -1.28
C ILE A 218 -9.87 4.72 -2.25
N ARG A 219 -9.68 3.51 -1.72
CA ARG A 219 -9.36 2.32 -2.53
C ARG A 219 -10.36 1.20 -2.32
N SER A 220 -10.84 0.63 -3.42
CA SER A 220 -11.61 -0.60 -3.45
C SER A 220 -11.36 -1.33 -4.77
N GLU A 221 -11.63 -2.63 -4.80
CA GLU A 221 -11.54 -3.43 -6.03
C GLU A 221 -12.45 -2.86 -7.13
N LEU A 222 -13.67 -2.42 -6.78
CA LEU A 222 -14.61 -1.82 -7.73
C LEU A 222 -14.12 -0.48 -8.28
N ILE A 223 -13.54 0.39 -7.44
CA ILE A 223 -12.93 1.65 -7.90
C ILE A 223 -11.77 1.34 -8.84
N SER A 224 -10.86 0.44 -8.46
CA SER A 224 -9.71 0.08 -9.31
C SER A 224 -10.14 -0.55 -10.64
N GLU A 225 -11.17 -1.39 -10.65
CA GLU A 225 -11.67 -2.05 -11.85
C GLU A 225 -12.40 -1.07 -12.78
N LYS A 226 -13.38 -0.32 -12.25
CA LYS A 226 -14.27 0.52 -13.06
C LYS A 226 -13.70 1.91 -13.35
N LEU A 227 -12.77 2.37 -12.52
CA LEU A 227 -12.16 3.69 -12.59
C LEU A 227 -10.64 3.59 -12.71
N SER A 228 -10.12 2.63 -13.47
CA SER A 228 -8.67 2.37 -13.58
C SER A 228 -7.81 3.56 -14.03
N LYS A 229 -8.41 4.60 -14.62
CA LYS A 229 -7.77 5.86 -15.01
C LYS A 229 -7.91 6.99 -14.00
N HIS A 230 -8.57 6.73 -12.86
CA HIS A 230 -8.82 7.73 -11.82
C HIS A 230 -8.45 7.18 -10.44
N ARG A 231 -7.87 8.02 -9.60
CA ARG A 231 -7.76 7.80 -8.16
C ARG A 231 -8.75 8.70 -7.44
N ILE A 232 -9.37 8.18 -6.40
CA ILE A 232 -10.39 8.90 -5.64
C ILE A 232 -9.78 9.37 -4.33
N TYR A 233 -9.90 10.66 -4.05
CA TYR A 233 -9.41 11.27 -2.82
C TYR A 233 -10.55 11.95 -2.07
N ALA A 234 -10.55 11.84 -0.75
CA ALA A 234 -11.42 12.59 0.11
C ALA A 234 -10.61 13.59 0.92
N ILE A 235 -11.11 14.82 1.07
CA ILE A 235 -10.55 15.84 1.97
C ILE A 235 -11.53 16.07 3.10
N GLU A 236 -11.05 15.88 4.32
CA GLU A 236 -11.82 16.20 5.51
C GLU A 236 -12.05 17.71 5.65
N THR A 237 -13.30 18.11 5.89
CA THR A 237 -13.62 19.49 6.27
C THR A 237 -14.54 19.47 7.50
N ARG A 238 -14.35 20.36 8.48
CA ARG A 238 -15.29 20.47 9.62
C ARG A 238 -16.57 21.22 9.25
N LYS A 239 -16.48 22.17 8.30
CA LYS A 239 -17.57 23.12 8.03
C LYS A 239 -18.84 22.46 7.50
N PHE A 240 -18.76 21.26 6.94
CA PHE A 240 -19.92 20.48 6.53
C PHE A 240 -19.61 19.01 6.83
N LEU A 241 -20.55 18.28 7.43
CA LEU A 241 -20.48 16.82 7.74
C LEU A 241 -20.29 15.91 6.50
N ARG A 242 -19.68 16.41 5.44
CA ARG A 242 -19.47 15.81 4.14
C ARG A 242 -18.07 16.24 3.68
N PRO A 243 -17.06 15.38 3.82
CA PRO A 243 -15.78 15.65 3.18
C PRO A 243 -15.97 15.82 1.67
N SER A 244 -15.13 16.67 1.10
CA SER A 244 -15.08 16.87 -0.34
C SER A 244 -14.43 15.64 -0.98
N LEU A 245 -14.95 15.22 -2.13
CA LEU A 245 -14.47 14.06 -2.86
C LEU A 245 -13.93 14.53 -4.21
N PHE A 246 -12.75 14.06 -4.59
CA PHE A 246 -12.05 14.43 -5.82
C PHE A 246 -11.67 13.18 -6.59
N ALA A 247 -11.80 13.23 -7.92
CA ALA A 247 -11.18 12.28 -8.82
C ALA A 247 -9.92 12.92 -9.41
N VAL A 248 -8.81 12.18 -9.41
CA VAL A 248 -7.56 12.59 -10.05
C VAL A 248 -7.29 11.62 -11.19
N SER A 249 -7.29 12.11 -12.43
CA SER A 249 -6.98 11.28 -13.59
C SER A 249 -5.50 10.92 -13.65
N MET A 250 -5.16 9.92 -14.46
CA MET A 250 -3.77 9.51 -14.72
C MET A 250 -2.96 10.65 -15.37
N GLU A 251 -3.61 11.57 -16.09
CA GLU A 251 -3.02 12.77 -16.65
C GLU A 251 -2.86 13.91 -15.61
N GLY A 252 -3.40 13.69 -14.41
CA GLY A 252 -3.40 14.62 -13.28
C GLY A 252 -4.42 15.73 -13.39
N GLU A 253 -5.50 15.52 -14.15
CA GLU A 253 -6.68 16.37 -14.09
C GLU A 253 -7.42 16.11 -12.78
N ILE A 254 -7.87 17.17 -12.12
CA ILE A 254 -8.51 17.09 -10.80
C ILE A 254 -9.96 17.54 -10.95
N THR A 255 -10.90 16.66 -10.62
CA THR A 255 -12.34 16.91 -10.72
C THR A 255 -12.96 16.82 -9.33
N ASP A 256 -13.66 17.86 -8.89
CA ASP A 256 -14.49 17.79 -7.69
C ASP A 256 -15.74 16.94 -8.01
N ILE A 257 -15.86 15.80 -7.34
CA ILE A 257 -16.95 14.85 -7.49
C ILE A 257 -17.83 14.80 -6.22
N SER A 258 -17.72 15.79 -5.35
CA SER A 258 -18.59 15.98 -4.18
C SER A 258 -20.05 16.07 -4.61
N LYS A 259 -20.99 15.58 -3.78
CA LYS A 259 -22.40 15.40 -4.18
C LYS A 259 -23.03 16.70 -4.74
N PRO A 260 -23.74 16.64 -5.89
CA PRO A 260 -24.09 15.45 -6.68
C PRO A 260 -23.05 15.01 -7.74
N GLY A 261 -21.86 15.65 -7.78
CA GLY A 261 -20.84 15.51 -8.82
C GLY A 261 -20.43 14.07 -9.19
N HIS A 262 -20.35 13.16 -8.23
CA HIS A 262 -20.02 11.74 -8.51
C HIS A 262 -21.00 11.06 -9.47
N VAL A 263 -22.28 11.46 -9.56
CA VAL A 263 -23.21 10.89 -10.58
C VAL A 263 -22.82 11.33 -11.98
N SER A 264 -22.56 12.63 -12.16
CA SER A 264 -22.10 13.18 -13.44
C SER A 264 -20.76 12.58 -13.85
N PHE A 265 -19.83 12.47 -12.90
CA PHE A 265 -18.54 11.83 -13.10
C PHE A 265 -18.69 10.38 -13.56
N LEU A 266 -19.51 9.55 -12.89
CA LEU A 266 -19.74 8.15 -13.30
C LEU A 266 -20.36 8.03 -14.70
N LYS A 267 -21.24 8.97 -15.07
CA LYS A 267 -21.79 9.05 -16.44
C LYS A 267 -20.69 9.32 -17.47
N GLU A 268 -19.77 10.23 -17.20
CA GLU A 268 -18.63 10.53 -18.09
C GLU A 268 -17.68 9.34 -18.27
N GLN A 269 -17.62 8.43 -17.29
CA GLN A 269 -16.82 7.21 -17.38
C GLN A 269 -17.38 6.17 -18.37
N ASN A 270 -18.57 6.41 -18.95
CA ASN A 270 -19.19 5.53 -19.95
C ASN A 270 -19.31 4.06 -19.49
N ILE A 271 -19.63 3.83 -18.22
CA ILE A 271 -19.75 2.48 -17.63
C ILE A 271 -20.87 1.71 -18.33
N LEU A 272 -20.54 0.56 -18.93
CA LEU A 272 -21.48 -0.34 -19.59
C LEU A 272 -22.24 -1.18 -18.56
N VAL A 273 -23.56 -1.30 -18.73
CA VAL A 273 -24.48 -2.00 -17.84
C VAL A 273 -25.36 -2.97 -18.65
N SER A 274 -24.72 -3.98 -19.24
CA SER A 274 -25.34 -4.94 -20.16
C SER A 274 -26.28 -5.94 -19.49
N ASP A 275 -26.03 -6.27 -18.22
CA ASP A 275 -26.66 -7.36 -17.49
C ASP A 275 -26.87 -7.01 -16.01
N SER A 276 -27.47 -7.95 -15.27
CA SER A 276 -27.80 -7.79 -13.86
C SER A 276 -26.56 -7.58 -12.99
N ASP A 277 -25.46 -8.26 -13.29
CA ASP A 277 -24.24 -8.21 -12.48
C ASP A 277 -23.54 -6.87 -12.69
N ALA A 278 -23.51 -6.37 -13.94
CA ALA A 278 -23.03 -5.04 -14.26
C ALA A 278 -23.88 -3.95 -13.57
N ALA A 279 -25.20 -4.12 -13.49
CA ALA A 279 -26.09 -3.18 -12.80
C ALA A 279 -25.84 -3.16 -11.29
N ILE A 280 -25.65 -4.34 -10.68
CA ILE A 280 -25.29 -4.46 -9.26
C ILE A 280 -23.91 -3.82 -9.01
N SER A 281 -22.93 -4.09 -9.87
CA SER A 281 -21.57 -3.52 -9.79
C SER A 281 -21.59 -2.00 -9.87
N ALA A 282 -22.31 -1.42 -10.85
CA ALA A 282 -22.46 0.03 -10.98
C ALA A 282 -23.18 0.66 -9.77
N THR A 283 -24.20 -0.01 -9.22
CA THR A 283 -24.88 0.44 -7.99
C THR A 283 -23.91 0.46 -6.82
N ARG A 284 -23.11 -0.60 -6.63
CA ARG A 284 -22.12 -0.68 -5.55
C ARG A 284 -21.05 0.39 -5.67
N LEU A 285 -20.52 0.63 -6.88
CA LEU A 285 -19.56 1.70 -7.12
C LEU A 285 -20.14 3.07 -6.76
N PHE A 286 -21.38 3.36 -7.16
CA PHE A 286 -22.07 4.58 -6.76
C PHE A 286 -22.18 4.68 -5.23
N GLU A 287 -22.63 3.62 -4.55
CA GLU A 287 -22.75 3.61 -3.09
C GLU A 287 -21.40 3.83 -2.40
N GLU A 288 -20.33 3.21 -2.89
CA GLU A 288 -18.97 3.40 -2.37
C GLU A 288 -18.52 4.86 -2.48
N LEU A 289 -18.66 5.50 -3.64
CA LEU A 289 -18.34 6.92 -3.78
C LEU A 289 -19.24 7.80 -2.91
N SER A 290 -20.54 7.47 -2.82
CA SER A 290 -21.51 8.20 -2.02
C SER A 290 -21.28 8.09 -0.51
N ALA A 291 -20.69 6.99 -0.06
CA ALA A 291 -20.42 6.67 1.34
C ALA A 291 -18.98 6.99 1.76
N ALA A 292 -18.03 7.02 0.81
CA ALA A 292 -16.61 7.28 1.07
C ALA A 292 -16.40 8.51 1.95
N SER A 293 -17.17 9.57 1.70
CA SER A 293 -17.08 10.77 2.50
C SER A 293 -17.50 10.55 3.96
N LYS A 294 -18.59 9.82 4.20
CA LYS A 294 -19.00 9.45 5.56
C LYS A 294 -17.96 8.56 6.24
N THR A 295 -17.41 7.57 5.53
CA THR A 295 -16.45 6.61 6.09
C THR A 295 -15.15 7.28 6.56
N VAL A 296 -14.65 8.27 5.81
CA VAL A 296 -13.48 9.06 6.18
C VAL A 296 -13.67 9.77 7.52
N PHE A 297 -14.85 10.33 7.76
CA PHE A 297 -15.18 10.98 9.02
C PHE A 297 -15.19 9.98 10.19
N ASP A 298 -15.80 8.81 10.02
CA ASP A 298 -15.90 7.80 11.09
C ASP A 298 -14.53 7.21 11.48
N LEU A 299 -13.58 7.15 10.54
CA LEU A 299 -12.24 6.59 10.80
C LEU A 299 -11.27 7.53 11.50
N LYS A 300 -11.44 8.85 11.35
CA LYS A 300 -10.66 9.83 12.10
C LYS A 300 -10.74 9.62 13.61
N PHE A 301 -11.91 9.22 14.11
CA PHE A 301 -12.09 8.98 15.54
C PHE A 301 -11.23 7.83 16.08
N ASN A 302 -10.72 6.96 15.21
CA ASN A 302 -10.10 5.71 15.60
C ASN A 302 -8.61 5.60 15.24
N THR A 303 -8.03 6.54 14.47
CA THR A 303 -6.62 6.44 14.03
C THR A 303 -5.93 7.81 13.93
N ALA A 304 -4.62 7.86 14.19
CA ALA A 304 -3.83 9.09 14.20
C ALA A 304 -3.23 9.50 12.83
N ASN A 305 -3.21 8.59 11.85
CA ASN A 305 -2.62 8.84 10.52
C ASN A 305 -3.24 7.87 9.49
N PHE A 306 -4.14 8.36 8.65
CA PHE A 306 -4.77 7.55 7.61
C PHE A 306 -4.72 8.28 6.26
N LYS A 307 -3.65 8.05 5.49
CA LYS A 307 -3.51 8.60 4.14
C LYS A 307 -4.21 7.75 3.07
N ILE A 308 -4.49 6.49 3.38
CA ILE A 308 -5.13 5.54 2.48
C ILE A 308 -6.25 4.85 3.24
N LEU A 309 -7.43 4.86 2.66
CA LEU A 309 -8.62 4.16 3.12
C LEU A 309 -8.91 2.99 2.17
N ASP A 310 -8.43 1.81 2.56
CA ASP A 310 -8.72 0.55 1.86
C ASP A 310 -10.00 -0.09 2.39
N LYS A 311 -10.97 -0.36 1.50
CA LYS A 311 -12.26 -0.98 1.86
C LYS A 311 -12.11 -2.23 2.72
N ARG A 312 -11.10 -3.06 2.47
CA ARG A 312 -10.88 -4.31 3.20
C ARG A 312 -10.63 -4.10 4.69
N LEU A 313 -10.08 -2.95 5.08
CA LEU A 313 -9.79 -2.65 6.48
C LEU A 313 -11.05 -2.33 7.29
N TYR A 314 -12.10 -1.81 6.65
CA TYR A 314 -13.33 -1.41 7.34
C TYR A 314 -14.57 -2.21 6.94
N GLN A 315 -14.46 -3.09 5.94
CA GLN A 315 -15.54 -4.01 5.57
C GLN A 315 -15.92 -4.96 6.72
N SER A 316 -15.08 -5.11 7.75
CA SER A 316 -15.46 -5.81 8.98
C SER A 316 -16.39 -5.00 9.90
N PHE A 317 -16.29 -3.67 9.87
CA PHE A 317 -17.15 -2.76 10.66
C PHE A 317 -18.49 -2.53 9.98
N TYR A 318 -18.53 -2.61 8.66
CA TYR A 318 -19.72 -2.42 7.86
C TYR A 318 -20.18 -3.79 7.35
N GLN A 319 -21.34 -4.25 7.80
CA GLN A 319 -21.95 -5.55 7.47
C GLN A 319 -22.34 -5.69 5.97
N ASP A 320 -21.41 -5.45 5.03
CA ASP A 320 -21.63 -5.59 3.58
C ASP A 320 -22.10 -7.02 3.22
N ALA A 321 -21.68 -8.02 4.00
CA ALA A 321 -22.12 -9.42 3.85
C ALA A 321 -23.62 -9.63 4.12
N ASP A 322 -24.24 -8.74 4.89
CA ASP A 322 -25.66 -8.82 5.23
C ASP A 322 -26.55 -8.11 4.19
N TRP A 323 -26.00 -7.66 3.06
CA TRP A 323 -26.78 -7.02 2.00
C TRP A 323 -26.84 -7.89 0.74
N HIS A 324 -28.05 -8.32 0.40
CA HIS A 324 -28.33 -8.99 -0.86
C HIS A 324 -28.74 -7.97 -1.93
N TYR A 325 -28.20 -8.12 -3.14
CA TYR A 325 -28.52 -7.29 -4.29
C TYR A 325 -29.15 -8.16 -5.38
N SER A 326 -30.22 -7.65 -5.97
CA SER A 326 -30.84 -8.24 -7.15
C SER A 326 -31.14 -7.13 -8.17
N ALA A 327 -30.98 -7.41 -9.45
CA ALA A 327 -31.24 -6.46 -10.52
C ALA A 327 -32.23 -7.02 -11.54
N GLU A 328 -33.16 -6.19 -11.98
CA GLU A 328 -34.19 -6.51 -12.98
C GLU A 328 -34.24 -5.39 -14.03
N LYS A 329 -34.17 -5.74 -15.32
CA LYS A 329 -34.25 -4.76 -16.40
C LYS A 329 -35.71 -4.45 -16.72
N GLN A 330 -36.07 -3.17 -16.70
CA GLN A 330 -37.36 -2.65 -17.13
C GLN A 330 -37.12 -1.60 -18.21
N GLU A 331 -37.33 -1.96 -19.47
CA GLU A 331 -37.02 -1.11 -20.63
C GLU A 331 -35.55 -0.64 -20.64
N LYS A 332 -35.30 0.68 -20.58
CA LYS A 332 -33.96 1.31 -20.55
C LYS A 332 -33.46 1.57 -19.11
N ILE A 333 -34.06 0.94 -18.11
CA ILE A 333 -33.76 1.15 -16.69
C ILE A 333 -33.42 -0.20 -16.05
N TRP A 334 -32.35 -0.25 -15.28
CA TRP A 334 -32.12 -1.35 -14.34
C TRP A 334 -32.63 -0.97 -12.97
N ILE A 335 -33.48 -1.81 -12.42
CA ILE A 335 -33.97 -1.68 -11.06
C ILE A 335 -33.12 -2.59 -10.17
N VAL A 336 -32.30 -1.99 -9.32
CA VAL A 336 -31.46 -2.70 -8.36
C VAL A 336 -32.09 -2.60 -6.97
N LYS A 337 -32.52 -3.75 -6.44
CA LYS A 337 -33.04 -3.87 -5.08
C LYS A 337 -31.90 -4.27 -4.15
N LYS A 338 -31.76 -3.54 -3.04
CA LYS A 338 -30.81 -3.82 -1.97
C LYS A 338 -31.59 -4.17 -0.71
N ILE A 339 -31.47 -5.41 -0.27
CA ILE A 339 -32.25 -5.98 0.85
C ILE A 339 -31.27 -6.44 1.93
N TYR A 340 -31.52 -6.01 3.17
CA TYR A 340 -30.76 -6.52 4.31
C TYR A 340 -31.25 -7.93 4.66
N VAL A 341 -30.32 -8.88 4.70
CA VAL A 341 -30.55 -10.31 5.01
C VAL A 341 -29.85 -10.76 6.30
N GLY A 342 -29.26 -9.82 7.05
CA GLY A 342 -28.62 -10.09 8.34
C GLY A 342 -29.62 -10.29 9.49
N LYS A 343 -29.15 -10.12 10.74
CA LYS A 343 -29.96 -10.37 11.94
C LYS A 343 -31.16 -9.42 12.01
N LYS A 344 -32.34 -9.96 12.32
CA LYS A 344 -33.62 -9.23 12.35
C LYS A 344 -33.66 -8.01 13.28
N ASP A 345 -32.76 -7.93 14.26
CA ASP A 345 -32.73 -6.85 15.25
C ASP A 345 -32.07 -5.56 14.73
N CYS A 346 -31.49 -5.56 13.52
CA CYS A 346 -30.99 -4.36 12.87
C CYS A 346 -32.12 -3.63 12.14
N LEU A 347 -32.45 -2.41 12.58
CA LEU A 347 -33.34 -1.48 11.87
C LEU A 347 -32.66 -0.94 10.61
N ALA A 348 -32.52 -1.79 9.59
CA ALA A 348 -32.00 -1.42 8.28
C ALA A 348 -33.16 -1.33 7.28
N TYR A 349 -33.38 -0.14 6.71
CA TYR A 349 -34.38 0.05 5.67
C TYR A 349 -33.87 -0.54 4.36
N ALA A 350 -34.65 -1.43 3.74
CA ALA A 350 -34.43 -1.80 2.35
C ALA A 350 -34.39 -0.53 1.48
N SER A 351 -33.60 -0.56 0.41
CA SER A 351 -33.57 0.52 -0.56
C SER A 351 -33.76 -0.01 -1.98
N LYS A 352 -34.46 0.78 -2.81
CA LYS A 352 -34.58 0.54 -4.23
C LYS A 352 -33.79 1.62 -4.95
N LEU A 353 -32.83 1.21 -5.77
CA LEU A 353 -32.08 2.10 -6.64
C LEU A 353 -32.47 1.82 -8.08
N GLU A 354 -32.66 2.87 -8.85
CA GLU A 354 -32.97 2.78 -10.29
C GLU A 354 -31.80 3.36 -11.07
N ILE A 355 -31.09 2.53 -11.81
CA ILE A 355 -30.04 2.94 -12.75
C ILE A 355 -30.68 3.26 -14.09
N VAL A 356 -30.47 4.47 -14.57
CA VAL A 356 -30.92 4.92 -15.90
C VAL A 356 -29.80 4.67 -16.90
N LEU A 357 -30.14 4.10 -18.06
CA LEU A 357 -29.20 3.84 -19.15
C LEU A 357 -29.49 4.68 -20.38
N ASP A 358 -28.48 4.83 -21.24
CA ASP A 358 -28.67 5.30 -22.61
C ASP A 358 -29.01 4.14 -23.56
N GLU A 359 -29.10 4.44 -24.86
CA GLU A 359 -29.44 3.46 -25.90
C GLU A 359 -28.35 2.40 -26.15
N LYS A 360 -27.16 2.61 -25.59
CA LYS A 360 -26.01 1.69 -25.66
C LYS A 360 -25.77 1.00 -24.33
N ASP A 361 -26.79 0.95 -23.47
CA ASP A 361 -26.75 0.39 -22.13
C ASP A 361 -25.68 1.02 -21.22
N ARG A 362 -25.34 2.32 -21.40
CA ARG A 362 -24.36 3.02 -20.55
C ARG A 362 -25.03 3.78 -19.43
N PHE A 363 -24.40 3.79 -18.26
CA PHE A 363 -24.85 4.52 -17.08
C PHE A 363 -25.10 6.01 -17.37
N GLN A 364 -26.31 6.50 -17.09
CA GLN A 364 -26.70 7.92 -17.22
C GLN A 364 -27.02 8.57 -15.88
N GLY A 365 -27.38 7.77 -14.88
CA GLY A 365 -27.72 8.27 -13.56
C GLY A 365 -28.28 7.18 -12.66
N ILE A 366 -28.46 7.51 -11.39
CA ILE A 366 -29.06 6.61 -10.41
C ILE A 366 -29.97 7.39 -9.46
N TRP A 367 -31.13 6.83 -9.17
CA TRP A 367 -32.13 7.44 -8.29
C TRP A 367 -32.43 6.50 -7.14
N ARG A 368 -32.43 7.03 -5.92
CA ARG A 368 -32.85 6.28 -4.74
C ARG A 368 -34.34 6.55 -4.50
N LYS A 369 -35.16 5.50 -4.58
CA LYS A 369 -36.57 5.57 -4.15
C LYS A 369 -36.68 5.01 -2.73
N PRO A 370 -37.40 5.72 -1.82
CA PRO A 370 -37.86 5.08 -0.60
C PRO A 370 -38.77 3.90 -0.97
N TRP A 371 -38.71 2.84 -0.16
CA TRP A 371 -39.65 1.73 -0.29
C TRP A 371 -41.07 2.14 0.08
#